data_AF-A0A2V6QGE2-F1
#
_entry.id   AF-A0A2V6QGE2-F1
#
_cell.length_a   1.000
_cell.length_b   1.000
_cell.length_c   1.000
_cell.angle_alpha   90.00
_cell.angle_beta   90.00
_cell.angle_gamma   90.00
#
_symmetry.space_group_name_H-M   'P 1'
#
loop_
_entity.id
_entity.type
_entity.pdbx_description
1 polymer ?
#
loop_
_entity_poly.entity_id
_entity_poly.type
_entity_poly.pdbx_seq_one_letter_code
_entity_poly.pdbx_strand_id
1 'polypeptide(L)'
;KRATASLPVQFEADGAPLPEAGDVSIVTLGDGTPVAIIETTEVRLVPFGAVDAAFAAAEGEGDRSLVWWRAAHTAFFGRVLARLGGRLDATSIVVCERFRLL
;
A
#
# COMPACT_ATOMS: atom_id res chain seq x y z
N LYS A 1 -3.39 12.12 1.14
CA LYS A 1 -2.86 10.79 0.75
C LYS A 1 -2.76 10.74 -0.77
N ARG A 2 -1.60 10.38 -1.32
CA ARG A 2 -1.30 10.27 -2.77
C ARG A 2 -0.51 9.00 -3.13
N ALA A 3 -0.40 8.08 -2.16
CA ALA A 3 0.25 6.79 -2.34
C ALA A 3 -0.44 5.77 -1.42
N THR A 4 -0.28 4.50 -1.75
CA THR A 4 -0.80 3.37 -0.95
C THR A 4 0.19 2.21 -1.00
N ALA A 5 0.19 1.39 0.05
CA ALA A 5 1.07 0.24 0.18
C ALA A 5 0.27 -1.05 0.45
N SER A 6 0.66 -2.14 -0.20
CA SER A 6 0.03 -3.46 -0.06
C SER A 6 1.09 -4.57 -0.15
N LEU A 7 0.72 -5.80 0.22
CA LEU A 7 1.57 -6.98 0.02
C LEU A 7 1.16 -7.73 -1.25
N PRO A 8 2.11 -8.29 -2.03
CA PRO A 8 1.79 -9.10 -3.21
C PRO A 8 0.79 -10.23 -2.93
N VAL A 9 0.92 -10.86 -1.76
CA VAL A 9 0.06 -11.98 -1.33
C VAL A 9 -1.43 -11.60 -1.20
N GLN A 10 -1.75 -10.31 -1.03
CA GLN A 10 -3.14 -9.86 -1.00
C GLN A 10 -3.78 -10.00 -2.39
N PHE A 11 -3.06 -9.63 -3.46
CA PHE A 11 -3.52 -9.78 -4.83
C PHE A 11 -3.64 -11.26 -5.23
N GLU A 12 -2.66 -12.08 -4.81
CA GLU A 12 -2.71 -13.53 -5.01
C GLU A 12 -3.94 -14.16 -4.34
N ALA A 13 -4.25 -13.75 -3.10
CA ALA A 13 -5.42 -14.24 -2.36
C ALA A 13 -6.74 -13.84 -3.00
N ASP A 14 -6.79 -12.64 -3.60
CA ASP A 14 -7.97 -12.11 -4.30
C ASP A 14 -8.08 -12.61 -5.75
N GLY A 15 -7.09 -13.37 -6.25
CA GLY A 15 -7.03 -13.80 -7.66
C GLY A 15 -6.88 -12.63 -8.63
N ALA A 16 -6.34 -11.49 -8.17
CA ALA A 16 -6.17 -10.26 -8.91
C ALA A 16 -4.73 -10.10 -9.41
N PRO A 17 -4.52 -9.43 -10.56
CA PRO A 17 -3.17 -9.02 -10.97
C PRO A 17 -2.62 -7.96 -10.00
N LEU A 18 -1.30 -7.80 -10.00
CA LEU A 18 -0.68 -6.62 -9.41
C LEU A 18 -1.13 -5.36 -10.17
N PRO A 19 -1.21 -4.20 -9.49
CA PRO A 19 -1.61 -2.95 -10.12
C PRO A 19 -0.54 -2.48 -11.12
N GLU A 20 -0.97 -1.74 -12.12
CA GLU A 20 -0.13 -1.14 -13.14
C GLU A 20 -0.36 0.37 -13.25
N ALA A 21 0.62 1.08 -13.81
CA ALA A 21 0.43 2.49 -14.11
C ALA A 21 -0.64 2.66 -15.19
N GLY A 22 -1.60 3.56 -14.96
CA GLY A 22 -2.79 3.77 -15.77
C GLY A 22 -4.05 3.12 -15.21
N ASP A 23 -3.95 2.23 -14.21
CA ASP A 23 -5.11 1.65 -13.56
C ASP A 23 -5.97 2.73 -12.89
N VAL A 24 -7.29 2.60 -13.02
CA VAL A 24 -8.27 3.55 -12.47
C VAL A 24 -9.09 2.86 -11.38
N SER A 25 -9.17 3.51 -10.22
CA SER A 25 -9.91 3.02 -9.06
C SER A 25 -10.97 4.02 -8.59
N ILE A 26 -12.13 3.52 -8.18
CA ILE A 26 -13.13 4.29 -7.44
C ILE A 26 -12.83 4.14 -5.95
N VAL A 27 -12.53 5.26 -5.29
CA VAL A 27 -12.34 5.29 -3.84
C VAL A 27 -13.71 5.42 -3.19
N THR A 28 -14.00 4.54 -2.24
CA THR A 28 -15.23 4.53 -1.47
C THR A 28 -14.98 4.80 0.02
N LEU A 29 -16.03 5.25 0.71
CA LEU A 29 -16.10 5.16 2.17
C LEU A 29 -16.28 3.69 2.59
N GLY A 30 -16.13 3.42 3.89
CA GLY A 30 -16.32 2.07 4.43
C GLY A 30 -17.73 1.48 4.24
N ASP A 31 -18.73 2.32 3.94
CA ASP A 31 -20.11 1.91 3.61
C ASP A 31 -20.33 1.69 2.10
N GLY A 32 -19.30 1.85 1.28
CA GLY A 32 -19.37 1.71 -0.18
C GLY A 32 -19.72 2.99 -0.94
N THR A 33 -20.01 4.11 -0.27
CA THR A 33 -20.30 5.38 -0.94
C THR A 33 -19.07 5.88 -1.73
N PRO A 34 -19.16 6.11 -3.05
CA PRO A 34 -18.03 6.58 -3.84
C PRO A 34 -17.72 8.05 -3.53
N VAL A 35 -16.43 8.38 -3.40
CA VAL A 35 -15.96 9.74 -3.03
C VAL A 35 -14.91 10.31 -3.96
N ALA A 36 -14.19 9.47 -4.73
CA ALA A 36 -13.18 9.93 -5.66
C ALA A 36 -12.90 8.88 -6.75
N ILE A 37 -12.31 9.32 -7.85
CA ILE A 37 -11.67 8.47 -8.85
C ILE A 37 -10.18 8.79 -8.83
N ILE A 38 -9.33 7.77 -8.78
CA ILE A 38 -7.88 7.92 -8.82
C ILE A 38 -7.28 7.12 -9.96
N GLU A 39 -6.17 7.59 -10.49
CA GLU A 39 -5.34 6.88 -11.47
C GLU A 39 -3.99 6.57 -10.85
N THR A 40 -3.56 5.31 -10.92
CA THR A 40 -2.23 4.88 -10.52
C THR A 40 -1.21 5.40 -11.53
N THR A 41 -0.22 6.14 -11.04
CA THR A 41 0.82 6.81 -11.84
C THR A 41 2.17 6.10 -11.79
N GLU A 42 2.41 5.32 -10.74
CA GLU A 42 3.65 4.57 -10.54
C GLU A 42 3.37 3.37 -9.65
N VAL A 43 3.97 2.23 -9.98
CA VAL A 43 4.00 1.04 -9.12
C VAL A 43 5.45 0.60 -8.95
N ARG A 44 5.88 0.44 -7.70
CA ARG A 44 7.20 -0.12 -7.37
C ARG A 44 7.07 -1.28 -6.40
N LEU A 45 7.75 -2.38 -6.69
CA LEU A 45 7.92 -3.47 -5.75
C LEU A 45 9.26 -3.27 -5.03
N VAL A 46 9.20 -2.99 -3.72
CA VAL A 46 10.39 -2.69 -2.93
C VAL A 46 10.39 -3.49 -1.63
N PRO A 47 11.56 -3.88 -1.09
CA PRO A 47 11.64 -4.42 0.25
C PRO A 47 11.06 -3.45 1.29
N PHE A 48 10.36 -3.97 2.30
CA PHE A 48 9.75 -3.19 3.39
C PHE A 48 10.77 -2.28 4.08
N GLY A 49 11.99 -2.78 4.29
CA GLY A 49 13.10 -2.02 4.87
C GLY A 49 13.64 -0.91 3.97
N ALA A 50 13.37 -0.96 2.66
CA ALA A 50 13.82 0.00 1.66
C ALA A 50 12.77 1.08 1.33
N VAL A 51 11.56 1.01 1.91
CA VAL A 51 10.59 2.11 1.79
C VAL A 51 11.16 3.37 2.41
N ASP A 52 11.19 4.44 1.63
CA ASP A 52 11.81 5.71 1.98
C ASP A 52 10.81 6.70 2.60
N ALA A 53 11.36 7.77 3.21
CA ALA A 53 10.56 8.81 3.84
C ALA A 53 9.72 9.62 2.83
N ALA A 54 10.14 9.71 1.57
CA ALA A 54 9.39 10.44 0.54
C ALA A 54 8.12 9.67 0.14
N PHE A 55 8.16 8.34 0.13
CA PHE A 55 7.00 7.50 -0.04
C PHE A 55 6.06 7.60 1.17
N ALA A 56 6.57 7.42 2.39
CA ALA A 56 5.78 7.55 3.61
C ALA A 56 5.06 8.91 3.70
N ALA A 57 5.75 10.00 3.33
CA ALA A 57 5.16 11.34 3.30
C ALA A 57 4.08 11.52 2.22
N ALA A 58 4.22 10.84 1.08
CA ALA A 58 3.24 10.87 0.00
C ALA A 58 1.98 10.06 0.34
N GLU A 59 2.15 8.92 0.99
CA GLU A 59 1.04 8.15 1.56
C GLU A 59 0.31 9.01 2.60
N GLY A 60 1.07 9.68 3.47
CA GLY A 60 0.56 10.79 4.26
C GLY A 60 -0.40 10.37 5.37
N GLU A 61 -0.27 9.15 5.87
CA GLU A 61 -0.94 8.67 7.07
C GLU A 61 -0.22 9.16 8.35
N GLY A 62 -0.96 9.23 9.46
CA GLY A 62 -0.44 9.67 10.74
C GLY A 62 0.24 11.04 10.68
N ASP A 63 1.47 11.13 11.19
CA ASP A 63 2.32 12.33 11.17
C ASP A 63 3.17 12.46 9.88
N ARG A 64 2.93 11.58 8.89
CA ARG A 64 3.66 11.51 7.61
C ARG A 64 5.13 11.13 7.71
N SER A 65 5.59 10.66 8.87
CA SER A 65 6.96 10.21 9.07
C SER A 65 7.16 8.75 8.64
N LEU A 66 8.39 8.41 8.25
CA LEU A 66 8.78 7.02 8.00
C LEU A 66 8.67 6.16 9.26
N VAL A 67 8.88 6.74 10.44
CA VAL A 67 8.79 6.02 11.73
C VAL A 67 7.35 5.58 11.98
N TRP A 68 6.39 6.49 11.85
CA TRP A 68 4.97 6.17 11.98
C TRP A 68 4.55 5.15 10.92
N TRP A 69 4.95 5.37 9.67
CA TRP A 69 4.66 4.47 8.56
C TRP A 69 5.13 3.04 8.85
N ARG A 70 6.38 2.86 9.31
CA ARG A 70 6.92 1.56 9.66
C ARG A 70 6.16 0.92 10.80
N ALA A 71 5.80 1.67 11.85
CA ALA A 71 5.08 1.12 12.99
C ALA A 71 3.67 0.64 12.58
N ALA A 72 2.92 1.48 11.87
CA ALA A 72 1.58 1.15 11.39
C ALA A 72 1.58 -0.06 10.44
N HIS A 73 2.49 -0.07 9.46
CA HIS A 73 2.60 -1.14 8.48
C HIS A 73 3.18 -2.43 9.08
N THR A 74 4.05 -2.35 10.08
CA THR A 74 4.48 -3.55 10.83
C THR A 74 3.30 -4.22 11.50
N ALA A 75 2.43 -3.44 12.15
CA ALA A 75 1.23 -3.98 12.78
C ALA A 75 0.24 -4.54 11.75
N PHE A 76 -0.01 -3.82 10.66
CA PHE A 76 -0.96 -4.23 9.62
C PHE A 76 -0.47 -5.45 8.83
N PHE A 77 0.68 -5.35 8.16
CA PHE A 77 1.25 -6.44 7.37
C PHE A 77 1.63 -7.65 8.22
N GLY A 78 2.06 -7.44 9.46
CA GLY A 78 2.28 -8.54 10.41
C GLY A 78 1.01 -9.38 10.63
N ARG A 79 -0.17 -8.75 10.77
CA ARG A 79 -1.45 -9.48 10.87
C ARG A 79 -1.83 -10.18 9.57
N VAL A 80 -1.56 -9.57 8.42
CA VAL A 80 -1.85 -10.16 7.11
C VAL A 80 -1.00 -11.43 6.91
N LEU A 81 0.31 -11.32 7.07
CA LEU A 81 1.23 -12.44 6.87
C LEU A 81 1.04 -13.55 7.91
N ALA A 82 0.75 -13.22 9.17
CA ALA A 82 0.51 -14.22 10.21
C ALA A 82 -0.67 -15.14 9.88
N ARG A 83 -1.73 -14.63 9.23
CA ARG A 83 -2.88 -15.44 8.77
C ARG A 83 -2.51 -16.44 7.68
N LEU A 84 -1.39 -16.20 7.00
CA LEU A 84 -0.89 -17.01 5.90
C LEU A 84 0.36 -17.83 6.32
N GLY A 85 0.66 -17.89 7.61
CA GLY A 85 1.82 -18.61 8.15
C GLY A 85 3.17 -17.90 7.93
N GLY A 86 3.16 -16.66 7.44
CA GLY A 86 4.35 -15.85 7.21
C GLY A 86 4.64 -14.87 8.35
N ARG A 87 5.78 -14.17 8.23
CA ARG A 87 6.19 -13.09 9.14
C ARG A 87 6.75 -11.94 8.32
N LEU A 88 6.40 -10.71 8.70
CA LEU A 88 6.99 -9.52 8.11
C LEU A 88 8.45 -9.38 8.53
N ASP A 89 9.32 -9.08 7.58
CA ASP A 89 10.70 -8.67 7.81
C ASP A 89 11.11 -7.54 6.84
N ALA A 90 12.36 -7.06 6.97
CA ALA A 90 12.87 -5.97 6.15
C ALA A 90 12.99 -6.32 4.66
N THR A 91 13.01 -7.61 4.31
CA THR A 91 13.14 -8.10 2.93
C THR A 91 11.80 -8.40 2.27
N SER A 92 10.72 -8.44 3.05
CA SER A 92 9.36 -8.66 2.57
C SER A 92 8.99 -7.61 1.52
N ILE A 93 8.50 -8.04 0.36
CA ILE A 93 8.17 -7.13 -0.73
C ILE A 93 6.87 -6.40 -0.43
N VAL A 94 6.88 -5.09 -0.69
CA VAL A 94 5.73 -4.18 -0.61
C VAL A 94 5.48 -3.64 -2.00
N VAL A 95 4.22 -3.68 -2.43
CA VAL A 95 3.74 -2.99 -3.62
C VAL A 95 3.44 -1.56 -3.20
N CYS A 96 4.23 -0.62 -3.70
CA CYS A 96 4.15 0.80 -3.43
C CYS A 96 3.55 1.50 -4.65
N GLU A 97 2.33 1.99 -4.53
CA GLU A 97 1.63 2.69 -5.59
C GLU A 97 1.60 4.20 -5.31
N ARG A 98 1.82 5.01 -6.34
CA ARG A 98 1.49 6.44 -6.32
C ARG A 98 0.33 6.69 -7.25
N PHE A 99 -0.56 7.59 -6.86
CA PHE A 99 -1.73 7.92 -7.65
C PHE A 99 -2.02 9.42 -7.65
N ARG A 100 -2.84 9.83 -8.62
CA ARG A 100 -3.42 11.17 -8.70
C ARG A 100 -4.94 11.09 -8.67
N LEU A 101 -5.55 12.14 -8.15
CA LEU A 101 -6.99 12.36 -8.28
C LEU A 101 -7.29 12.72 -9.74
N LEU A 102 -8.35 12.12 -10.29
CA LEU A 102 -8.92 12.50 -11.59
C LEU A 102 -10.03 13.54 -11.42
#